data_AF-A0A8T4SYG1-F1
#
_entry.id   AF-A0A8T4SYG1-F1
#
_cell.length_a   1.000
_cell.length_b   1.000
_cell.length_c   1.000
_cell.angle_alpha   90.00
_cell.angle_beta   90.00
_cell.angle_gamma   90.00
#
_symmetry.space_group_name_H-M   'P 1'
#
loop_
_entity.id
_entity.type
_entity.pdbx_description
1 polymer ?
#
loop_
_entity_poly.entity_id
_entity_poly.type
_entity_poly.pdbx_seq_one_letter_code
_entity_poly.pdbx_strand_id
1 'polypeptide(L)'
;MSQITLARIHETDPEKYSTNILRDYYEILRELITCIALLDGFKAVGEGAHRTLIHFMRRYIPPLAEHDIQFMNSLRDIRNEIAYDGLCIATDILEERRERIEQLIAILSGLAEERGREKS
;
A
#
# COMPACT_ATOMS: atom_id res chain seq x y z
N MET A 1 1.42 12.79 -5.38
CA MET A 1 0.63 12.78 -4.13
C MET A 1 1.26 11.86 -3.09
N SER A 2 1.59 10.61 -3.43
CA SER A 2 2.29 9.66 -2.55
C SER A 2 3.48 10.21 -1.74
N GLN A 3 4.43 10.93 -2.37
CA GLN A 3 5.62 11.46 -1.66
C GLN A 3 5.27 12.53 -0.60
N ILE A 4 4.29 13.39 -0.87
CA ILE A 4 3.84 14.42 0.09
C ILE A 4 3.13 13.74 1.27
N THR A 5 2.32 12.72 1.00
CA THR A 5 1.65 11.94 2.04
C THR A 5 2.66 11.19 2.91
N LEU A 6 3.69 10.60 2.31
CA LEU A 6 4.75 9.90 3.05
C LEU A 6 5.54 10.86 3.95
N ALA A 7 5.93 12.04 3.43
CA ALA A 7 6.59 13.06 4.23
C ALA A 7 5.75 13.49 5.43
N ARG A 8 4.45 13.73 5.23
CA ARG A 8 3.51 14.05 6.32
C ARG A 8 3.41 12.93 7.35
N ILE A 9 3.41 11.66 6.94
CA ILE A 9 3.37 10.52 7.87
C ILE A 9 4.57 10.56 8.83
N HIS A 10 5.77 10.87 8.33
CA HIS A 10 6.98 10.96 9.17
C HIS A 10 6.96 12.13 10.17
N GLU A 11 6.18 13.18 9.89
CA GLU A 11 6.00 14.33 10.78
C GLU A 11 4.80 14.18 11.74
N THR A 12 3.98 13.15 11.55
CA THR A 12 2.75 12.95 12.33
C THR A 12 3.05 12.18 13.61
N ASP A 13 2.54 12.67 14.74
CA ASP A 13 2.64 12.02 16.06
C ASP A 13 1.94 10.65 16.05
N PRO A 14 2.67 9.53 16.10
CA PRO A 14 2.08 8.19 15.96
C PRO A 14 1.24 7.79 17.17
N GLU A 15 1.50 8.36 18.36
CA GLU A 15 0.72 8.07 19.57
C GLU A 15 -0.69 8.65 19.51
N LYS A 16 -0.92 9.68 18.68
CA LYS A 16 -2.22 10.32 18.52
C LYS A 16 -2.95 9.92 17.26
N TYR A 17 -2.21 9.50 16.23
CA TYR A 17 -2.74 9.35 14.87
C TYR A 17 -2.34 8.02 14.21
N SER A 18 -2.02 7.00 15.00
CA SER A 18 -1.70 5.63 14.55
C SER A 18 -2.67 5.09 13.49
N THR A 19 -3.99 5.22 13.72
CA THR A 19 -5.05 4.82 12.79
C THR A 19 -4.95 5.55 11.45
N ASN A 20 -4.74 6.87 11.50
CA ASN A 20 -4.61 7.68 10.30
C ASN A 20 -3.35 7.31 9.52
N ILE A 21 -2.22 7.17 10.22
CA ILE A 21 -0.95 6.79 9.62
C ILE A 21 -1.07 5.44 8.90
N LEU A 22 -1.64 4.41 9.54
CA LEU A 22 -1.80 3.09 8.91
C LEU A 22 -2.70 3.15 7.68
N ARG A 23 -3.82 3.87 7.77
CA ARG A 23 -4.71 4.09 6.63
C ARG A 23 -3.97 4.76 5.48
N ASP A 24 -3.20 5.80 5.77
CA ASP A 24 -2.51 6.59 4.75
C ASP A 24 -1.36 5.78 4.11
N TYR A 25 -0.67 4.94 4.88
CA TYR A 25 0.27 3.95 4.36
C TYR A 25 -0.40 2.98 3.36
N TYR A 26 -1.57 2.43 3.70
CA TYR A 26 -2.29 1.55 2.79
C TYR A 26 -2.71 2.28 1.50
N GLU A 27 -3.14 3.53 1.59
CA GLU A 27 -3.51 4.32 0.41
C GLU A 27 -2.30 4.56 -0.51
N ILE A 28 -1.11 4.82 0.04
CA ILE A 28 0.13 4.93 -0.75
C ILE A 28 0.42 3.61 -1.50
N LEU A 29 0.36 2.47 -0.81
CA LEU A 29 0.55 1.16 -1.44
C LEU A 29 -0.46 0.93 -2.56
N ARG A 30 -1.75 1.22 -2.32
CA ARG A 30 -2.81 1.08 -3.31
C ARG A 30 -2.56 1.94 -4.54
N GLU A 31 -2.16 3.20 -4.36
CA GLU A 31 -1.84 4.12 -5.46
C GLU A 31 -0.68 3.59 -6.29
N LEU A 32 0.40 3.14 -5.67
CA LEU A 32 1.55 2.57 -6.37
C LEU A 32 1.17 1.33 -7.19
N ILE A 33 0.42 0.39 -6.60
CA ILE A 33 -0.08 -0.80 -7.30
C ILE A 33 -0.97 -0.41 -8.48
N THR A 34 -1.82 0.60 -8.30
CA THR A 34 -2.69 1.11 -9.36
C THR A 34 -1.87 1.71 -10.49
N CYS A 35 -0.83 2.50 -10.20
CA CYS A 35 0.07 3.04 -11.20
C CYS A 35 0.77 1.93 -12.00
N ILE A 36 1.34 0.92 -11.32
CA ILE A 36 1.98 -0.22 -11.97
C ILE A 36 1.00 -0.96 -12.87
N ALA A 37 -0.20 -1.26 -12.36
CA ALA A 37 -1.26 -1.90 -13.14
C ALA A 37 -1.60 -1.11 -14.41
N LEU A 38 -1.76 0.21 -14.29
CA LEU A 38 -2.10 1.08 -15.42
C LEU A 38 -0.98 1.15 -16.46
N LEU A 39 0.29 1.20 -16.04
CA LEU A 39 1.45 1.15 -16.94
C LEU A 39 1.49 -0.15 -17.74
N ASP A 40 1.00 -1.24 -17.16
CA ASP A 40 0.87 -2.55 -17.80
C ASP A 40 -0.46 -2.75 -18.54
N GLY A 41 -1.28 -1.69 -18.67
CA GLY A 41 -2.56 -1.73 -19.38
C GLY A 41 -3.65 -2.49 -18.65
N PHE A 42 -3.48 -2.76 -17.36
CA PHE A 42 -4.47 -3.40 -16.50
C PHE A 42 -5.26 -2.37 -15.69
N LYS A 43 -6.58 -2.51 -15.67
CA LYS A 43 -7.49 -1.68 -14.86
C LYS A 43 -8.44 -2.56 -14.06
N ALA A 44 -8.39 -2.46 -12.75
CA ALA A 44 -9.38 -3.08 -11.86
C ALA A 44 -10.56 -2.12 -11.65
N VAL A 45 -11.79 -2.63 -11.73
CA VAL A 45 -13.03 -1.86 -11.54
C VAL A 45 -14.05 -2.65 -10.71
N GLY A 46 -14.98 -1.95 -10.08
CA GLY A 46 -16.09 -2.56 -9.35
C GLY A 46 -15.72 -3.11 -7.98
N GLU A 47 -16.61 -3.95 -7.45
CA GLU A 47 -16.43 -4.60 -6.16
C GLU A 47 -15.19 -5.51 -6.19
N GLY A 48 -14.38 -5.44 -5.13
CA GLY A 48 -13.15 -6.22 -5.04
C GLY A 48 -11.97 -5.68 -5.85
N ALA A 49 -12.08 -4.51 -6.49
CA ALA A 49 -10.99 -3.93 -7.30
C ALA A 49 -9.65 -3.86 -6.55
N HIS A 50 -9.65 -3.52 -5.26
CA HIS A 50 -8.43 -3.46 -4.44
C HIS A 50 -7.80 -4.85 -4.25
N ARG A 51 -8.63 -5.89 -4.04
CA ARG A 51 -8.15 -7.27 -3.97
C ARG A 51 -7.51 -7.68 -5.29
N THR A 52 -8.18 -7.37 -6.39
CA THR A 52 -7.69 -7.66 -7.75
C THR A 52 -6.37 -6.96 -8.03
N LEU A 53 -6.23 -5.69 -7.64
CA LEU A 53 -4.96 -4.94 -7.73
C LEU A 53 -3.84 -5.61 -6.94
N ILE A 54 -4.09 -6.00 -5.68
CA ILE A 54 -3.08 -6.71 -4.87
C ILE A 54 -2.72 -8.05 -5.50
N HIS A 55 -3.69 -8.80 -6.03
CA HIS A 55 -3.45 -10.08 -6.69
C HIS A 55 -2.70 -9.94 -8.02
N PHE A 56 -2.91 -8.84 -8.75
CA PHE A 56 -2.18 -8.52 -9.98
C PHE A 56 -0.67 -8.47 -9.72
N MET A 57 -0.24 -8.05 -8.52
CA MET A 57 1.17 -7.98 -8.15
C MET A 57 1.89 -9.34 -8.12
N ARG A 58 1.16 -10.47 -8.12
CA ARG A 58 1.75 -11.82 -8.29
C ARG A 58 2.49 -12.01 -9.61
N ARG A 59 2.35 -11.10 -10.58
CA ARG A 59 3.09 -11.14 -11.85
C ARG A 59 4.54 -10.65 -11.71
N TYR A 60 4.86 -9.93 -10.63
CA TYR A 60 6.19 -9.40 -10.37
C TYR A 60 6.87 -10.21 -9.26
N ILE A 61 7.03 -11.51 -9.50
CA ILE A 61 7.95 -12.36 -8.77
C ILE A 61 9.22 -12.42 -9.64
N PRO A 62 10.43 -12.04 -9.16
CA PRO A 62 10.86 -12.03 -7.76
C PRO A 62 11.11 -10.69 -7.03
N PRO A 63 10.56 -9.51 -7.39
CA PRO A 63 10.58 -8.37 -6.45
C PRO A 63 9.57 -8.47 -5.30
N LEU A 64 8.50 -9.27 -5.43
CA LEU A 64 7.54 -9.54 -4.37
C LEU A 64 7.45 -11.04 -4.08
N ALA A 65 7.23 -11.42 -2.82
CA ALA A 65 6.95 -12.79 -2.43
C ALA A 65 5.46 -12.97 -2.07
N GLU A 66 4.97 -14.22 -2.00
CA GLU A 66 3.56 -14.47 -1.65
C GLU A 66 3.20 -13.94 -0.26
N HIS A 67 4.14 -13.91 0.69
CA HIS A 67 3.93 -13.30 2.00
C HIS A 67 3.66 -11.79 1.91
N ASP A 68 4.17 -11.09 0.89
CA ASP A 68 3.87 -9.68 0.64
C ASP A 68 2.46 -9.47 0.15
N ILE A 69 2.00 -10.37 -0.73
CA ILE A 69 0.62 -10.36 -1.21
C ILE A 69 -0.33 -10.56 -0.03
N GLN A 70 -0.01 -11.48 0.87
CA GLN A 70 -0.79 -11.72 2.09
C GLN A 70 -0.76 -10.52 3.03
N PHE A 71 0.41 -9.92 3.25
CA PHE A 71 0.58 -8.72 4.07
C PHE A 71 -0.20 -7.53 3.52
N MET A 72 -0.16 -7.27 2.21
CA MET A 72 -0.95 -6.20 1.59
C MET A 72 -2.46 -6.45 1.69
N ASN A 73 -2.90 -7.72 1.62
CA ASN A 73 -4.30 -8.07 1.86
C ASN A 73 -4.70 -7.83 3.33
N SER A 74 -3.85 -8.14 4.30
CA SER A 74 -4.17 -7.88 5.70
C SER A 74 -4.27 -6.36 5.98
N LEU A 75 -3.40 -5.54 5.40
CA LEU A 75 -3.52 -4.08 5.47
C LEU A 75 -4.82 -3.55 4.86
N ARG A 76 -5.28 -4.14 3.74
CA ARG A 76 -6.59 -3.80 3.16
C ARG A 76 -7.71 -4.10 4.15
N ASP A 77 -7.67 -5.26 4.78
CA ASP A 77 -8.71 -5.70 5.69
C ASP A 77 -8.76 -4.80 6.93
N ILE A 78 -7.60 -4.47 7.52
CA ILE A 78 -7.49 -3.46 8.60
C ILE A 78 -8.04 -2.11 8.14
N ARG A 79 -7.67 -1.62 6.96
CA ARG A 79 -8.17 -0.35 6.44
C ARG A 79 -9.69 -0.37 6.25
N ASN A 80 -10.26 -1.49 5.83
CA ASN A 80 -11.71 -1.64 5.73
C ASN A 80 -12.37 -1.58 7.11
N GLU A 81 -11.83 -2.26 8.11
CA GLU A 81 -12.32 -2.19 9.50
C GLU A 81 -12.22 -0.76 10.05
N ILE A 82 -11.14 -0.02 9.76
CA ILE A 82 -11.03 1.40 10.10
C ILE A 82 -12.15 2.22 9.44
N ALA A 83 -12.43 1.96 8.16
CA ALA A 83 -13.38 2.75 7.38
C ALA A 83 -14.85 2.45 7.68
N TYR A 84 -15.20 1.19 7.91
CA TYR A 84 -16.59 0.74 8.10
C TYR A 84 -16.95 0.61 9.58
N ASP A 85 -16.02 0.18 10.42
CA ASP A 85 -16.28 -0.16 11.82
C ASP A 85 -15.63 0.84 12.80
N GLY A 86 -14.86 1.80 12.30
CA GLY A 86 -14.22 2.82 13.13
C GLY A 86 -13.10 2.27 14.00
N LEU A 87 -12.44 1.18 13.58
CA LEU A 87 -11.34 0.56 14.31
C LEU A 87 -10.24 1.57 14.67
N CYS A 88 -9.82 1.57 15.94
CA CYS A 88 -8.64 2.30 16.40
C CYS A 88 -7.42 1.37 16.44
N ILE A 89 -6.33 1.79 15.83
CA ILE A 89 -5.07 1.05 15.80
C ILE A 89 -4.21 1.49 16.97
N ALA A 90 -3.67 0.55 17.74
CA ALA A 90 -2.70 0.85 18.77
C ALA A 90 -1.32 1.15 18.14
N THR A 91 -0.53 2.01 18.79
CA THR A 91 0.76 2.47 18.24
C THR A 91 1.74 1.31 18.01
N ASP A 92 1.75 0.32 18.90
CA ASP A 92 2.55 -0.91 18.79
C ASP A 92 2.24 -1.69 17.50
N ILE A 93 0.96 -1.87 17.17
CA ILE A 93 0.50 -2.53 15.95
C ILE A 93 1.01 -1.80 14.71
N LEU A 94 1.03 -0.46 14.72
CA LEU A 94 1.59 0.34 13.65
C LEU A 94 3.11 0.12 13.53
N GLU A 95 3.85 0.24 14.64
CA GLU A 95 5.31 0.14 14.64
C GLU A 95 5.80 -1.25 14.20
N GLU A 96 5.12 -2.32 14.61
CA GLU A 96 5.41 -3.70 14.15
C GLU A 96 5.31 -3.87 12.63
N ARG A 97 4.49 -3.04 11.96
CA ARG A 97 4.21 -3.15 10.52
C ARG A 97 4.94 -2.10 9.71
N ARG A 98 5.32 -0.98 10.33
CA ARG A 98 5.91 0.20 9.69
C ARG A 98 7.07 -0.17 8.78
N GLU A 99 8.05 -0.90 9.31
CA GLU A 99 9.25 -1.28 8.56
C GLU A 99 8.89 -2.05 7.28
N ARG A 100 7.98 -3.03 7.38
CA ARG A 100 7.58 -3.81 6.21
C ARG A 100 6.79 -2.98 5.20
N ILE A 101 5.92 -2.09 5.66
CA ILE A 101 5.17 -1.19 4.77
C ILE A 101 6.14 -0.28 3.99
N GLU A 102 7.12 0.32 4.68
CA GLU A 102 8.11 1.20 4.04
C GLU A 102 8.98 0.46 3.03
N GLN A 103 9.40 -0.78 3.35
CA GLN A 103 10.09 -1.66 2.39
C GLN A 103 9.24 -1.92 1.14
N LEU A 104 7.95 -2.23 1.31
CA LEU A 104 7.05 -2.45 0.18
C LEU A 104 6.85 -1.17 -0.64
N ILE A 105 6.74 -0.01 -0.02
CA ILE A 105 6.65 1.28 -0.71
C ILE A 105 7.90 1.50 -1.56
N ALA A 106 9.10 1.22 -1.02
CA ALA A 106 10.35 1.36 -1.77
C ALA A 106 10.40 0.42 -2.98
N ILE A 107 10.05 -0.86 -2.80
CA ILE A 107 10.00 -1.86 -3.89
C ILE A 107 9.02 -1.43 -4.98
N LEU A 108 7.78 -1.08 -4.59
CA LEU A 108 6.74 -0.68 -5.53
C LEU A 108 7.06 0.64 -6.25
N SER A 109 7.71 1.59 -5.57
CA SER A 109 8.16 2.83 -6.20
C SER A 109 9.22 2.56 -7.27
N GLY A 110 10.21 1.71 -6.97
CA GLY A 110 11.21 1.28 -7.95
C GLY A 110 10.59 0.60 -9.18
N LEU A 111 9.60 -0.29 -8.96
CA LEU A 111 8.86 -0.94 -10.04
C LEU A 111 8.06 0.06 -10.89
N ALA A 112 7.38 1.01 -10.25
CA ALA A 112 6.62 2.03 -10.97
C ALA A 112 7.53 2.91 -11.83
N GLU A 113 8.71 3.30 -11.33
CA GLU A 113 9.71 4.05 -12.09
C GLU A 113 10.27 3.26 -13.27
N GLU A 114 10.62 1.99 -13.06
CA GLU A 114 11.08 1.08 -14.11
C GLU A 114 10.06 0.99 -15.25
N ARG A 115 8.79 0.72 -14.92
CA ARG A 115 7.70 0.63 -15.91
C ARG A 115 7.42 1.96 -16.59
N GLY A 116 7.52 3.07 -15.87
CA GLY A 116 7.35 4.41 -16.45
C GLY A 116 8.40 4.72 -17.51
N ARG A 117 9.66 4.29 -17.29
CA ARG A 117 10.75 4.45 -18.26
C ARG A 117 10.58 3.59 -19.51
N GLU A 118 10.06 2.37 -19.38
CA GLU A 118 9.81 1.47 -20.52
C GLU A 118 8.71 1.96 -21.48
N LYS A 119 7.83 2.84 -21.00
CA LYS A 119 6.65 3.34 -21.74
C LYS A 119 6.82 4.76 -22.29
N SER A 120 7.93 5.42 -21.97
CA SER A 120 8.30 6.77 -22.44
C SER A 120 9.14 6.69 -23.70
#